data_AF-A0A699QDV2-F1
#
_entry.id   AF-A0A699QDV2-F1
#
_cell.length_a   1.000
_cell.length_b   1.000
_cell.length_c   1.000
_cell.angle_alpha   90.00
_cell.angle_beta   90.00
_cell.angle_gamma   90.00
#
_symmetry.space_group_name_H-M   'P 1'
#
loop_
_entity.id
_entity.type
_entity.pdbx_description
1 polymer ?
#
loop_
_entity_poly.entity_id
_entity_poly.type
_entity_poly.pdbx_seq_one_letter_code
_entity_poly.pdbx_strand_id
1 'polypeptide(L)' 'MRIDELQKFSDGTLNDVRNALDDRLKRIRIQYFPTTIWRKGDKDRAAAMIQEIDKMLKTRRIMRSLERFVGGRQYEGDF' A
#
# COMPACT_ATOMS: atom_id res chain seq x y z
N MET A 1 -14.03 9.31 -22.57
CA MET A 1 -13.69 8.12 -23.38
C MET A 1 -12.36 7.47 -22.97
N ARG A 2 -11.23 8.21 -22.86
CA ARG A 2 -9.94 7.62 -22.44
C ARG A 2 -9.82 7.25 -20.94
N ILE A 3 -10.67 7.83 -20.08
CA ILE A 3 -10.64 7.62 -18.62
C ILE A 3 -11.31 6.29 -18.23
N ASP A 4 -12.41 5.90 -18.90
CA ASP A 4 -13.11 4.64 -18.65
C ASP A 4 -12.28 3.40 -19.05
N GLU A 5 -11.47 3.50 -20.09
CA GLU A 5 -10.57 2.42 -20.53
C GLU A 5 -9.40 2.25 -19.56
N LEU A 6 -8.84 3.36 -19.06
CA LEU A 6 -7.83 3.36 -18.00
C LEU A 6 -8.37 2.82 -16.67
N GLN A 7 -9.63 3.10 -16.35
CA GLN A 7 -10.30 2.58 -15.16
C GLN A 7 -10.56 1.06 -15.27
N LYS A 8 -10.95 0.56 -16.45
CA LYS A 8 -11.05 -0.89 -16.72
C LYS A 8 -9.69 -1.59 -16.70
N PHE A 9 -8.64 -0.94 -17.24
CA PHE A 9 -7.27 -1.45 -17.18
C PHE A 9 -6.73 -1.47 -15.74
N SER A 10 -7.07 -0.44 -14.96
CA SER A 10 -6.80 -0.34 -13.54
C SER A 10 -7.47 -1.49 -12.81
N ASP A 11 -8.79 -1.62 -12.88
CA ASP A 11 -9.52 -2.45 -11.92
C ASP A 11 -9.32 -3.96 -12.14
N GLY A 12 -9.31 -4.44 -13.39
CA GLY A 12 -9.06 -5.84 -13.68
C GLY A 12 -7.61 -6.24 -13.38
N THR A 13 -6.66 -5.49 -13.93
CA THR A 13 -5.22 -5.80 -13.80
C THR A 13 -4.72 -5.60 -12.36
N LEU A 14 -5.19 -4.56 -11.65
CA LEU A 14 -4.86 -4.39 -10.23
C LEU A 14 -5.47 -5.50 -9.36
N ASN A 15 -6.64 -6.02 -9.72
CA ASN A 15 -7.25 -7.12 -8.98
C ASN A 15 -6.46 -8.43 -9.17
N ASP A 16 -5.98 -8.70 -10.38
CA ASP A 16 -5.14 -9.88 -10.67
C ASP A 16 -3.78 -9.77 -9.98
N VAL A 17 -3.16 -8.58 -9.99
CA VAL A 17 -1.91 -8.32 -9.26
C VAL A 17 -2.13 -8.47 -7.74
N ARG A 18 -3.26 -7.99 -7.21
CA ARG A 18 -3.63 -8.17 -5.79
C ARG A 18 -3.80 -9.65 -5.43
N ASN A 19 -4.50 -10.42 -6.27
CA ASN A 19 -4.69 -11.86 -6.06
C ASN A 19 -3.36 -12.63 -6.13
N ALA A 20 -2.52 -12.34 -7.12
CA ALA A 20 -1.20 -12.98 -7.25
C ALA A 20 -0.29 -12.67 -6.05
N LEU A 21 -0.38 -11.45 -5.50
CA LEU A 21 0.34 -11.06 -4.30
C LEU A 21 -0.21 -11.76 -3.06
N ASP A 22 -1.53 -11.84 -2.90
CA ASP A 22 -2.18 -12.52 -1.77
C ASP A 22 -1.87 -14.02 -1.77
N ASP A 23 -1.90 -14.68 -2.92
CA ASP A 23 -1.53 -16.10 -3.04
C ASP A 23 -0.06 -16.33 -2.71
N ARG A 24 0.83 -15.43 -3.11
CA ARG A 24 2.25 -15.50 -2.77
C ARG A 24 2.48 -15.27 -1.27
N LEU A 25 1.74 -14.35 -0.66
CA LEU A 25 1.75 -14.11 0.78
C LEU A 25 1.18 -15.30 1.56
N LYS A 26 0.08 -15.90 1.10
CA LYS A 26 -0.47 -17.15 1.65
C LYS A 26 0.54 -18.28 1.55
N ARG A 27 1.27 -18.39 0.44
CA ARG A 27 2.31 -19.41 0.26
C ARG A 27 3.49 -19.19 1.23
N ILE A 28 3.95 -17.95 1.39
CA ILE A 28 4.96 -17.57 2.38
C ILE A 28 4.44 -17.86 3.81
N ARG A 29 3.18 -17.54 4.09
CA ARG A 29 2.53 -17.82 5.36
C ARG A 29 2.43 -19.32 5.63
N ILE A 30 1.97 -20.14 4.68
CA ILE A 30 1.88 -21.60 4.89
C ILE A 30 3.28 -22.21 5.09
N GLN A 31 4.27 -21.73 4.33
CA GLN A 31 5.63 -22.29 4.35
C GLN A 31 6.44 -21.93 5.60
N TYR A 32 6.26 -20.71 6.14
CA TYR A 32 6.98 -20.24 7.34
C TYR A 32 6.14 -20.23 8.61
N PHE A 33 4.81 -20.32 8.49
CA PHE A 33 3.87 -20.47 9.59
C PHE A 33 3.05 -21.78 9.44
N PRO A 34 3.68 -22.96 9.46
CA PRO A 34 2.94 -24.18 9.70
C PRO A 34 2.45 -24.09 11.15
N THR A 35 1.16 -23.78 11.32
CA THR A 35 0.48 -24.02 12.59
C THR A 35 0.94 -23.13 13.76
N THR A 36 1.01 -21.81 13.60
CA THR A 36 1.06 -20.95 14.79
C THR A 36 -0.27 -20.98 15.51
N ILE A 37 -0.26 -21.62 16.67
CA ILE A 37 -1.20 -21.38 17.76
C ILE A 37 -1.05 -19.89 18.11
N TRP A 38 -1.84 -19.03 17.46
CA TRP A 38 -1.89 -17.61 17.81
C TRP A 38 -2.47 -17.53 19.22
N ARG A 39 -1.65 -17.17 20.20
CA ARG A 39 -2.18 -16.75 21.49
C ARG A 39 -2.81 -15.37 21.28
N LYS A 40 -3.82 -15.02 22.09
CA LYS A 40 -4.56 -13.74 21.97
C LYS A 40 -3.64 -12.52 21.81
N GLY A 41 -2.48 -12.52 22.48
CA GLY A 41 -1.47 -11.45 22.38
C GLY A 41 -0.75 -11.33 21.03
N ASP A 42 -0.71 -12.36 20.19
CA ASP A 42 -0.12 -12.27 18.85
C ASP A 42 -1.01 -11.44 17.90
N LYS A 43 -2.34 -11.47 18.11
CA LYS A 43 -3.30 -10.61 17.40
C LYS A 43 -3.08 -9.14 17.74
N ASP A 44 -2.94 -8.83 19.03
CA ASP A 44 -2.73 -7.47 19.50
C ASP A 44 -1.38 -6.93 19.02
N ARG A 45 -0.33 -7.78 19.00
CA ARG A 45 0.98 -7.42 18.46
C ARG A 45 0.94 -7.18 16.95
N ALA A 46 0.23 -8.03 16.19
CA ALA A 46 0.06 -7.84 14.75
C ALA A 46 -0.73 -6.55 14.44
N ALA A 47 -1.79 -6.26 15.20
CA ALA A 47 -2.56 -5.02 15.08
C ALA A 47 -1.68 -3.78 15.35
N ALA A 48 -0.85 -3.82 16.39
CA ALA A 48 0.10 -2.74 16.71
C ALA A 48 1.13 -2.53 15.58
N MET A 49 1.68 -3.61 15.00
CA MET A 49 2.60 -3.49 13.86
C MET A 49 1.93 -2.89 12.62
N ILE A 50 0.70 -3.31 12.31
CA ILE A 50 -0.09 -2.76 11.20
C ILE A 50 -0.35 -1.25 11.43
N GLN A 51 -0.68 -0.86 12.65
CA GLN A 51 -0.90 0.53 13.01
C GLN A 51 0.36 1.39 12.84
N GLU A 52 1.52 0.89 13.25
CA GLU A 52 2.79 1.60 13.04
C GLU A 52 3.16 1.73 11.55
N ILE A 53 2.88 0.69 10.75
CA ILE A 53 3.07 0.76 9.28
C ILE A 53 2.14 1.80 8.66
N ASP A 54 0.85 1.84 9.01
CA ASP A 54 -0.10 2.85 8.53
C ASP A 54 0.34 4.28 8.92
N LYS A 55 0.83 4.45 10.15
CA LYS A 55 1.38 5.73 10.64
C LYS A 55 2.57 6.18 9.79
N MET A 56 3.53 5.29 9.53
CA MET A 56 4.68 5.58 8.68
C MET A 56 4.28 5.92 7.23
N LEU A 57 3.29 5.19 6.67
CA LEU A 57 2.79 5.43 5.32
C LEU A 57 2.05 6.77 5.22
N LYS A 58 1.26 7.15 6.23
CA LYS A 58 0.61 8.48 6.30
C LYS A 58 1.64 9.60 6.31
N THR A 59 2.69 9.50 7.13
CA THR A 59 3.78 10.49 7.15
C THR A 59 4.45 10.61 5.78
N ARG A 60 4.77 9.49 5.13
CA ARG A 60 5.36 9.50 3.78
C ARG A 60 4.42 10.11 2.74
N ARG A 61 3.12 9.83 2.82
CA ARG A 61 2.12 10.40 1.91
C ARG A 61 1.99 11.92 2.09
N ILE A 62 2.06 12.41 3.32
CA ILE A 62 2.05 13.85 3.64
C ILE A 62 3.32 14.51 3.09
N MET A 63 4.51 13.95 3.36
CA MET A 63 5.77 14.50 2.81
C MET A 63 5.74 14.56 1.28
N ARG A 64 5.29 13.49 0.62
CA ARG A 64 5.21 13.45 -0.85
C ARG A 64 4.18 14.45 -1.40
N SER A 65 3.09 14.71 -0.67
CA SER A 65 2.12 15.76 -1.02
C SER A 65 2.70 17.17 -0.82
N LEU A 66 3.51 17.37 0.23
CA LEU A 66 4.21 18.63 0.49
C LEU A 66 5.30 18.90 -0.56
N GLU A 67 6.07 17.89 -0.95
CA GLU A 67 7.03 17.98 -2.05
C GLU A 67 6.35 18.37 -3.36
N ARG A 68 5.18 17.79 -3.68
CA ARG A 68 4.40 18.21 -4.86
C ARG A 68 3.85 19.62 -4.73
N PHE A 69 3.47 20.06 -3.53
CA PHE A 69 2.98 21.40 -3.28
C PHE A 69 4.09 22.46 -3.40
N VAL A 70 5.29 22.16 -2.91
CA VAL A 70 6.47 23.05 -2.98
C VAL A 70 7.08 23.02 -4.39
N GLY A 71 7.22 21.84 -5.00
CA GLY A 71 7.75 21.65 -6.35
C GLY A 71 6.82 22.09 -7.48
N GLY A 72 5.53 22.34 -7.20
CA GLY A 72 4.60 22.96 -8.13
C GLY A 72 4.65 24.50 -8.17
N ARG A 73 5.52 25.15 -7.38
CA ARG A 73 5.65 26.62 -7.30
C ARG A 73 6.96 27.20 -7.88
N GLN A 74 7.71 26.44 -8.68
CA GLN A 74 8.82 26.93 -9.52
C GLN A 74 8.69 26.17 -10.86
N TYR A 75 8.37 26.74 -12.03
CA TYR A 75 8.67 28.06 -12.60
C TYR A 75 7.50 28.55 -13.48
N GLU A 76 6.73 29.54 -13.03
CA GLU A 76 6.07 30.52 -13.92
C GLU A 76 6.55 31.91 -13.48
N GLY A 77 7.86 32.10 -13.62
CA GLY A 77 8.56 33.33 -13.30
C GLY A 77 9.74 33.50 -14.24
N ASP A 78 9.51 34.38 -15.22
CA ASP A 78 10.49 35.15 -16.00
C ASP A 78 11.16 34.48 -17.21
N PHE A 79 10.48 34.51 -18.38
CA PHE A 79 10.81 35.32 -19.58
C PHE A 79 9.78 35.09 -20.70
#